data_AF-A0A1G7L8E1-F1
#
_entry.id   AF-A0A1G7L8E1-F1
#
_cell.length_a   1.000
_cell.length_b   1.000
_cell.length_c   1.000
_cell.angle_alpha   90.00
_cell.angle_beta   90.00
_cell.angle_gamma   90.00
#
_symmetry.space_group_name_H-M   'P 1'
#
loop_
_entity.id
_entity.type
_entity.pdbx_description
1 polymer ?
#
loop_
_entity_poly.entity_id
_entity_poly.type
_entity_poly.pdbx_seq_one_letter_code
_entity_poly.pdbx_strand_id
1 'polypeptide(L)'
;MKALKALVIGMAVLIVLGLGVVVAKIIADSSDATGPRADLGTLHLGLDDACRIAGVTGTDDRLVVRLDGPADAGCGEVLLVDPGAGKVVGRIAPGQAPKGSS
;
A
#
# COMPACT_ATOMS: atom_id res chain seq x y z
N MET A 1 -27.27 -14.02 47.94
CA MET A 1 -25.83 -13.66 47.98
C MET A 1 -24.96 -14.63 47.18
N LYS A 2 -25.00 -15.95 47.43
CA LYS A 2 -24.18 -16.93 46.70
C LYS A 2 -24.54 -17.07 45.21
N ALA A 3 -25.83 -17.07 44.88
CA ALA A 3 -26.30 -17.18 43.50
C ALA A 3 -25.90 -15.99 42.61
N LEU A 4 -26.04 -14.76 43.11
CA LEU A 4 -25.57 -13.57 42.38
C LEU A 4 -24.06 -13.61 42.12
N LYS A 5 -23.27 -14.07 43.11
CA LYS A 5 -21.81 -14.13 42.97
C LYS A 5 -21.37 -15.15 41.91
N ALA A 6 -22.05 -16.29 41.82
CA ALA A 6 -21.79 -17.29 40.78
C ALA A 6 -22.11 -16.76 39.37
N LEU A 7 -23.21 -16.03 39.22
CA LEU A 7 -23.61 -15.44 37.93
C LEU A 7 -22.58 -14.40 37.43
N VAL A 8 -22.09 -13.54 38.33
CA VAL A 8 -21.07 -12.53 38.00
C VAL A 8 -19.75 -13.15 37.59
N ILE A 9 -19.32 -14.21 38.29
CA ILE A 9 -18.09 -14.94 37.93
C ILE A 9 -18.24 -15.58 36.55
N GLY A 10 -19.40 -16.17 36.25
CA GLY A 10 -19.68 -16.73 34.92
C GLY A 10 -19.60 -15.67 33.80
N MET A 11 -20.21 -14.51 34.02
CA MET A 11 -20.15 -13.39 33.06
C MET A 11 -18.73 -12.85 32.87
N ALA A 12 -17.97 -12.68 33.96
CA ALA A 12 -16.59 -12.20 33.88
C ALA A 12 -15.70 -13.15 33.06
N VAL A 13 -15.82 -14.46 33.26
CA VAL A 13 -15.08 -15.46 32.48
C VAL A 13 -15.46 -15.39 31.00
N LEU A 14 -16.75 -15.25 30.70
CA LEU A 14 -17.26 -15.17 29.33
C LEU A 14 -16.72 -13.93 28.60
N ILE A 15 -16.66 -12.79 29.29
CA ILE A 15 -16.08 -11.54 28.75
C ILE A 15 -14.59 -11.71 28.46
N VAL A 16 -13.82 -12.30 29.38
CA VAL A 16 -12.37 -12.50 29.19
C VAL A 16 -12.10 -13.44 28.01
N LEU A 17 -12.89 -14.51 27.87
CA LEU A 17 -12.79 -15.41 26.72
C LEU A 17 -13.13 -14.69 25.40
N GLY A 18 -14.23 -13.91 25.38
CA GLY A 18 -14.62 -13.14 24.21
C GLY A 18 -13.57 -12.12 23.79
N LEU A 19 -13.05 -11.34 24.74
CA LEU A 19 -11.97 -10.38 24.48
C LEU A 19 -10.70 -11.08 23.99
N GLY A 20 -10.34 -12.23 24.60
CA GLY A 20 -9.21 -13.03 24.17
C GLY A 20 -9.32 -13.47 22.71
N VAL A 21 -10.50 -13.91 22.26
CA VAL A 21 -10.73 -14.27 20.85
C VAL A 21 -10.60 -13.06 19.93
N VAL A 22 -11.15 -11.90 20.32
CA VAL A 22 -11.05 -10.66 19.52
C VAL A 22 -9.59 -10.23 19.38
N VAL A 23 -8.84 -10.21 20.49
CA VAL A 23 -7.40 -9.86 20.48
C VAL A 23 -6.60 -10.87 19.63
N ALA A 24 -6.87 -12.17 19.79
CA ALA A 24 -6.22 -13.20 18.97
C ALA A 24 -6.53 -13.03 17.48
N LYS A 25 -7.77 -12.68 17.12
CA LYS A 25 -8.17 -12.38 15.74
C LYS A 25 -7.47 -11.15 15.19
N ILE A 26 -7.40 -10.06 15.95
CA ILE A 26 -6.68 -8.85 15.53
C ILE A 26 -5.20 -9.16 15.30
N ILE A 27 -4.57 -9.93 16.19
CA ILE A 27 -3.17 -10.35 16.04
C ILE A 27 -3.01 -11.26 14.83
N ALA A 28 -3.91 -12.22 14.60
CA ALA A 28 -3.88 -13.10 13.44
C ALA A 28 -4.05 -12.32 12.13
N ASP A 29 -5.07 -11.44 12.04
CA ASP A 29 -5.31 -10.61 10.85
C ASP A 29 -4.16 -9.63 10.59
N SER A 30 -3.54 -9.07 11.65
CA SER A 30 -2.36 -8.21 11.51
C SER A 30 -1.06 -8.99 11.24
N SER A 31 -0.99 -10.27 11.63
CA SER A 31 0.11 -11.16 11.25
C SER A 31 -0.04 -11.68 9.83
N ASP A 32 -1.27 -11.87 9.36
CA ASP A 32 -1.62 -12.18 7.96
C ASP A 32 -1.49 -10.95 7.04
N ALA A 33 -1.37 -9.73 7.57
CA ALA A 33 -0.79 -8.60 6.84
C ALA A 33 0.70 -8.84 6.50
N THR A 34 1.32 -9.84 7.11
CA THR A 34 2.55 -10.51 6.66
C THR A 34 2.18 -11.88 6.10
N GLY A 35 1.28 -11.93 5.12
CA GLY A 35 1.12 -13.09 4.24
C GLY A 35 2.50 -13.57 3.74
N PRO A 36 2.65 -14.83 3.29
CA PRO A 36 3.94 -15.38 2.86
C PRO A 36 4.59 -14.34 1.99
N ARG A 37 5.72 -13.72 2.45
CA ARG A 37 6.35 -12.54 1.81
C ARG A 37 6.13 -12.71 0.33
N ALA A 38 5.12 -12.03 -0.22
CA ALA A 38 4.83 -12.13 -1.62
C ALA A 38 6.13 -11.59 -2.20
N ASP A 39 6.87 -12.47 -2.86
CA ASP A 39 8.15 -12.13 -3.46
C ASP A 39 7.93 -10.79 -4.12
N LEU A 40 8.57 -9.74 -3.58
CA LEU A 40 8.25 -8.36 -3.94
C LEU A 40 8.57 -8.29 -5.43
N GLY A 41 7.53 -8.43 -6.26
CA GLY A 41 7.72 -8.70 -7.66
C GLY A 41 8.56 -7.59 -8.27
N THR A 42 9.50 -7.95 -9.14
CA THR A 42 10.27 -6.94 -9.86
C THR A 42 9.35 -6.25 -10.86
N LEU A 43 8.95 -5.02 -10.55
CA LEU A 43 8.23 -4.17 -11.49
C LEU A 43 9.21 -3.50 -12.45
N HIS A 44 9.21 -3.94 -13.71
CA HIS A 44 9.96 -3.29 -14.76
C HIS A 44 9.15 -2.10 -15.31
N LEU A 45 9.68 -0.89 -15.14
CA LEU A 45 9.05 0.37 -15.58
C LEU A 45 9.23 0.64 -17.09
N GLY A 46 9.96 -0.23 -17.79
CA GLY A 46 10.25 -0.08 -19.23
C GLY A 46 11.12 1.14 -19.53
N LEU A 47 12.05 1.46 -18.63
CA LEU A 47 12.95 2.61 -18.73
C LEU A 47 14.29 2.19 -19.31
N ASP A 48 14.96 3.14 -19.96
CA ASP A 48 16.34 2.98 -20.39
C ASP A 48 17.26 2.87 -19.17
N ASP A 49 18.36 2.14 -19.31
CA ASP A 49 19.36 1.93 -18.25
C ASP A 49 20.05 3.23 -17.81
N ALA A 50 20.00 4.28 -18.65
CA ALA A 50 20.47 5.61 -18.32
C ALA A 50 19.56 6.35 -17.31
N CYS A 51 18.31 5.93 -17.13
CA CYS A 51 17.38 6.57 -16.21
C CYS A 51 17.53 6.05 -14.79
N ARG A 52 17.55 6.97 -13.82
CA ARG A 52 17.59 6.67 -12.39
C ARG A 52 16.31 7.12 -11.70
N ILE A 53 15.85 6.34 -10.74
CA ILE A 53 14.74 6.75 -9.87
C ILE A 53 15.26 7.83 -8.91
N ALA A 54 14.74 9.06 -9.02
CA ALA A 54 15.12 10.19 -8.19
C ALA A 54 14.15 10.43 -7.02
N GLY A 55 12.95 9.88 -7.08
CA GLY A 55 12.00 9.96 -5.98
C GLY A 55 10.79 9.09 -6.20
N VAL A 56 10.21 8.64 -5.10
CA VAL A 56 8.96 7.87 -5.10
C VAL A 56 8.05 8.49 -4.04
N THR A 57 6.80 8.76 -4.41
CA THR A 57 5.79 9.27 -3.48
C THR A 57 4.51 8.46 -3.64
N GLY A 58 4.01 7.93 -2.52
CA GLY A 58 2.72 7.26 -2.48
C GLY A 58 1.59 8.27 -2.34
N THR A 59 0.53 8.02 -3.09
CA THR A 59 -0.81 8.60 -2.93
C THR A 59 -1.79 7.44 -2.78
N ASP A 60 -3.01 7.69 -2.29
CA ASP A 60 -3.95 6.65 -1.84
C ASP A 60 -3.99 5.38 -2.72
N ASP A 61 -4.19 5.53 -4.04
CA ASP A 61 -4.28 4.44 -5.01
C ASP A 61 -3.13 4.43 -6.05
N ARG A 62 -2.15 5.32 -5.93
CA ARG A 62 -1.10 5.51 -6.96
C ARG A 62 0.28 5.70 -6.36
N LEU A 63 1.26 5.15 -7.05
CA LEU A 63 2.68 5.41 -6.80
C LEU A 63 3.20 6.37 -7.87
N VAL A 64 3.70 7.52 -7.45
CA VAL A 64 4.30 8.53 -8.32
C VAL A 64 5.81 8.36 -8.30
N VAL A 65 6.41 8.03 -9.43
CA VAL A 65 7.85 7.81 -9.58
C VAL A 65 8.44 8.94 -10.41
N ARG A 66 9.34 9.72 -9.81
CA ARG A 66 10.12 10.73 -10.52
C ARG A 66 11.44 10.12 -10.97
N LEU A 67 11.73 10.30 -12.24
CA LEU A 67 12.98 9.87 -12.85
C LEU A 67 13.95 11.04 -12.97
N ASP A 68 15.23 10.71 -13.12
CA ASP A 68 16.31 11.63 -13.40
C ASP A 68 17.29 10.96 -14.37
N GLY A 69 18.01 11.77 -15.14
CA GLY A 69 18.87 11.32 -16.22
C GLY A 69 18.73 12.15 -17.50
N PRO A 70 19.28 11.65 -18.62
CA PRO A 70 19.27 12.37 -19.89
C PRO A 70 17.84 12.59 -20.41
N ALA A 71 17.52 13.82 -20.80
CA ALA A 71 16.18 14.19 -21.26
C ALA A 71 15.81 13.51 -22.60
N ASP A 72 16.81 13.28 -23.44
CA ASP A 72 16.72 12.55 -24.72
C ASP A 72 16.40 11.06 -24.55
N ALA A 73 16.64 10.49 -23.36
CA ALA A 73 16.27 9.13 -23.00
C ALA A 73 14.88 9.03 -22.31
N GLY A 74 14.14 10.13 -22.21
CA GLY A 74 12.82 10.17 -21.57
C GLY A 74 12.86 10.16 -20.03
N CYS A 75 14.02 10.35 -19.41
CA CYS A 75 14.18 10.33 -17.95
C CYS A 75 13.61 11.59 -17.26
N GLY A 76 13.15 12.60 -18.02
CA GLY A 76 12.51 13.80 -17.48
C GLY A 76 11.04 13.60 -17.09
N GLU A 77 10.47 12.41 -17.32
CA GLU A 77 9.06 12.12 -17.07
C GLU A 77 8.77 11.69 -15.62
N VAL A 78 7.53 11.90 -15.20
CA VAL A 78 6.96 11.35 -13.98
C VAL A 78 6.00 10.22 -14.34
N LEU A 79 6.23 9.04 -13.76
CA LEU A 79 5.41 7.85 -13.97
C LEU A 79 4.35 7.73 -12.89
N LEU A 80 3.12 7.44 -13.28
CA LEU A 80 2.06 7.01 -12.38
C LEU A 80 1.92 5.50 -12.48
N VAL A 81 2.07 4.84 -11.35
CA VAL A 81 2.04 3.37 -11.24
C VAL A 81 0.86 2.97 -10.37
N ASP A 82 0.12 1.96 -10.82
CA ASP A 82 -0.86 1.25 -10.02
C ASP A 82 -0.15 0.12 -9.25
N PRO A 83 -0.01 0.23 -7.91
CA PRO A 83 0.67 -0.79 -7.12
C PRO A 83 -0.13 -2.08 -7.00
N GLY A 84 -1.46 -2.05 -7.17
CA GLY A 84 -2.31 -3.26 -7.14
C GLY A 84 -2.20 -4.07 -8.42
N ALA A 85 -2.09 -3.39 -9.57
CA ALA A 85 -1.94 -4.03 -10.88
C ALA A 85 -0.48 -4.25 -11.31
N GLY A 86 0.49 -3.57 -10.67
CA GLY A 86 1.89 -3.60 -11.05
C GLY A 86 2.12 -3.02 -12.46
N LYS A 87 1.47 -1.92 -12.80
CA LYS A 87 1.52 -1.32 -14.15
C LYS A 87 1.64 0.18 -14.11
N VAL A 88 2.33 0.74 -15.10
CA VAL A 88 2.30 2.18 -15.39
C VAL A 88 0.94 2.53 -15.97
N VAL A 89 0.17 3.37 -15.28
CA VAL A 89 -1.16 3.84 -15.71
C VAL A 89 -1.09 5.19 -16.41
N GLY A 90 -0.01 5.94 -16.22
CA GLY A 90 0.16 7.25 -16.84
C GLY A 90 1.60 7.72 -16.84
N ARG A 91 1.86 8.69 -17.71
CA ARG A 91 3.13 9.40 -17.85
C ARG A 91 2.84 10.90 -17.90
N ILE A 92 3.63 11.67 -17.18
CA ILE A 92 3.60 13.12 -17.20
C ILE A 92 4.96 13.58 -17.72
N ALA A 93 4.97 14.14 -18.92
CA ALA A 93 6.16 14.74 -19.50
C ALA A 93 6.20 16.26 -19.21
N PRO A 94 7.38 16.85 -18.98
CA PRO A 94 7.55 18.29 -18.98
C PRO A 94 7.18 18.85 -20.36
N GLY A 95 6.32 19.87 -20.41
CA GLY A 95 5.88 20.46 -21.67
C GLY A 95 4.87 21.59 -21.48
N GLN A 96 4.49 22.26 -22.56
CA GLN A 96 3.39 23.23 -22.52
C GLN A 96 2.08 22.50 -22.19
N ALA A 97 1.32 23.09 -21.25
CA ALA A 97 -0.02 22.60 -20.96
C ALA A 97 -0.86 22.63 -22.25
N PRO A 98 -1.65 21.58 -22.53
CA PRO A 98 -2.54 21.59 -23.68
C PRO A 98 -3.48 22.80 -23.57
N LYS A 99 -3.66 23.54 -24.67
CA LYS A 99 -4.64 24.62 -24.72
C LYS A 99 -6.02 23.98 -24.53
N GLY A 100 -6.62 24.18 -23.36
CA GLY A 100 -7.95 23.66 -23.06
C GLY A 100 -8.94 24.14 -24.12
N SER A 101 -9.58 23.21 -24.82
CA SER A 101 -10.76 23.51 -25.64
C SER A 101 -11.88 23.93 -24.68
N SER A 102 -12.08 25.25 -24.56
CA SER A 102 -13.27 25.83 -23.92
C SER A 102 -14.49 25.67 -24.81
#